data_AF-A0A832BME8-F1
#
_entry.id   AF-A0A832BME8-F1
#
_cell.length_a   1.000
_cell.length_b   1.000
_cell.length_c   1.000
_cell.angle_alpha   90.00
_cell.angle_beta   90.00
_cell.angle_gamma   90.00
#
_symmetry.space_group_name_H-M   'P 1'
#
loop_
_entity.id
_entity.type
_entity.pdbx_description
1 polymer ?
#
loop_
_entity_poly.entity_id
_entity_poly.type
_entity_poly.pdbx_seq_one_letter_code
_entity_poly.pdbx_strand_id
1 'polypeptide(L)'
;MNKKTYLSFMGQKYFSKARANMTILKNHDDINQVVKRTLRVHLFMMIFSKSFGYALRGILYIALSSDTKSRVHLDEIAERLSLPRHFLGKVLKKVSKEGILGSTKGPHGGFYLNDATLQTPLIKLIEITSEAELFDSCVLRFRKCNSNNPCPLHYQIESIKKEWHDILAGTKVGDLLKNDTPDFIKSISTL
;
A
#
# COMPACT_ATOMS: atom_id res chain seq x y z
N MET A 1 -0.81 -23.27 20.44
CA MET A 1 -1.97 -22.40 20.79
C MET A 1 -3.02 -22.54 19.70
N ASN A 2 -4.28 -22.88 20.02
CA ASN A 2 -5.30 -23.10 18.99
C ASN A 2 -5.93 -21.77 18.52
N LYS A 3 -6.51 -21.76 17.33
CA LYS A 3 -7.07 -20.57 16.66
C LYS A 3 -8.16 -19.86 17.49
N LYS A 4 -9.00 -20.58 18.24
CA LYS A 4 -9.99 -20.01 19.17
C LYS A 4 -9.32 -19.32 20.36
N THR A 5 -8.24 -19.89 20.90
CA THR A 5 -7.51 -19.31 22.04
C THR A 5 -6.76 -18.03 21.66
N TYR A 6 -6.17 -17.97 20.46
CA TYR A 6 -5.50 -16.77 19.94
C TYR A 6 -6.49 -15.63 19.66
N LEU A 7 -7.65 -15.95 19.09
CA LEU A 7 -8.71 -14.97 18.81
C LEU A 7 -9.35 -14.42 20.10
N SER A 8 -9.51 -15.26 21.13
CA SER A 8 -9.99 -14.82 22.46
C SER A 8 -8.98 -13.89 23.15
N PHE A 9 -7.69 -14.23 23.07
CA PHE A 9 -6.61 -13.42 23.66
C PHE A 9 -6.43 -12.07 22.94
N MET A 10 -6.53 -12.05 21.61
CA MET A 10 -6.57 -10.81 20.82
C MET A 10 -7.81 -9.98 21.16
N GLY A 11 -8.99 -10.61 21.28
CA GLY A 11 -10.23 -9.95 21.69
C GLY A 11 -10.09 -9.25 23.04
N GLN A 12 -9.61 -9.93 24.08
CA GLN A 12 -9.43 -9.35 25.41
C GLN A 12 -8.42 -8.19 25.43
N LYS A 13 -7.32 -8.30 24.68
CA LYS A 13 -6.29 -7.25 24.61
C LYS A 13 -6.74 -6.02 23.82
N TYR A 14 -7.62 -6.20 22.83
CA TYR A 14 -8.26 -5.10 22.11
C TYR A 14 -9.34 -4.41 22.97
N PHE A 15 -10.14 -5.17 23.72
CA PHE A 15 -11.17 -4.62 24.60
C PHE A 15 -10.61 -3.87 25.81
N SER A 16 -9.47 -4.30 26.38
CA SER A 16 -8.86 -3.60 27.53
C SER A 16 -8.30 -2.23 27.14
N LYS A 17 -7.75 -2.07 25.93
CA LYS A 17 -7.33 -0.77 25.39
C LYS A 17 -8.51 0.14 25.01
N ALA A 18 -9.62 -0.44 24.54
CA ALA A 18 -10.83 0.32 24.23
C ALA A 18 -11.49 0.93 25.49
N ARG A 19 -11.38 0.27 26.64
CA ARG A 19 -11.98 0.73 27.90
C ARG A 19 -11.28 1.95 28.50
N ALA A 20 -9.97 2.11 28.28
CA ALA A 20 -9.20 3.24 28.81
C ALA A 20 -9.56 4.60 28.18
N ASN A 21 -10.15 4.60 26.98
CA ASN A 21 -10.61 5.80 26.29
C ASN A 21 -12.14 5.97 26.31
N MET A 22 -12.85 5.15 27.09
CA MET A 22 -14.31 5.12 27.13
C MET A 22 -14.91 5.99 28.25
N THR A 23 -14.34 7.17 28.49
CA THR A 23 -14.91 8.16 29.43
C THR A 23 -15.35 9.45 28.75
N ILE A 24 -15.13 9.62 27.44
CA ILE A 24 -15.53 10.84 26.73
C ILE A 24 -16.16 10.51 25.37
N LEU A 25 -17.38 9.96 25.36
CA LEU A 25 -18.25 9.98 24.17
C LEU A 25 -19.70 10.02 24.66
N LYS A 26 -20.28 11.23 24.73
CA LYS A 26 -21.62 11.46 25.30
C LYS A 26 -22.72 11.77 24.29
N ASN A 27 -22.50 11.72 22.97
CA ASN A 27 -23.56 12.02 22.00
C ASN A 27 -23.58 11.11 20.76
N HIS A 28 -24.79 10.86 20.25
CA HIS A 28 -25.07 9.98 19.10
C HIS A 28 -24.46 10.50 17.77
N ASP A 29 -24.16 11.80 17.69
CA ASP A 29 -23.51 12.44 16.53
C ASP A 29 -22.01 12.13 16.42
N ASP A 30 -21.32 11.86 17.54
CA ASP A 30 -19.89 11.50 17.56
C ASP A 30 -19.65 10.10 16.98
N ILE A 31 -20.58 9.18 17.19
CA ILE A 31 -20.50 7.80 16.68
C ILE A 31 -20.51 7.82 15.16
N ASN A 32 -21.41 8.58 14.53
CA ASN A 32 -21.48 8.66 13.08
C ASN A 32 -20.24 9.32 12.46
N GLN A 33 -19.60 10.27 13.16
CA GLN A 33 -18.37 10.89 12.70
C GLN A 33 -17.16 9.95 12.82
N VAL A 34 -17.06 9.18 13.91
CA VAL A 34 -16.03 8.15 14.11
C VAL A 34 -16.23 6.98 13.14
N VAL A 35 -17.47 6.53 12.93
CA VAL A 35 -17.82 5.48 11.97
C VAL A 35 -17.54 5.96 10.54
N LYS A 36 -17.90 7.20 10.14
CA LYS A 36 -17.53 7.78 8.84
C LYS A 36 -16.02 7.88 8.66
N ARG A 37 -15.26 8.33 9.68
CA ARG A 37 -13.79 8.39 9.62
C ARG A 37 -13.18 7.00 9.52
N THR A 38 -13.65 6.05 10.31
CA THR A 38 -13.14 4.68 10.35
C THR A 38 -13.47 3.92 9.07
N LEU A 39 -14.70 4.01 8.54
CA LEU A 39 -15.07 3.44 7.24
C LEU A 39 -14.30 4.07 6.09
N ARG A 40 -14.08 5.40 6.10
CA ARG A 40 -13.30 6.07 5.05
C ARG A 40 -11.84 5.60 5.01
N VAL A 41 -11.23 5.31 6.17
CA VAL A 41 -9.87 4.76 6.26
C VAL A 41 -9.84 3.26 5.94
N HIS A 42 -10.87 2.48 6.34
CA HIS A 42 -10.93 1.04 6.08
C HIS A 42 -11.25 0.70 4.62
N LEU A 43 -12.07 1.50 3.95
CA LEU A 43 -12.44 1.29 2.54
C LEU A 43 -11.28 1.65 1.59
N PHE A 44 -10.49 2.69 1.92
CA PHE A 44 -9.32 3.08 1.13
C PHE A 44 -8.16 2.08 1.24
N MET A 45 -8.07 1.34 2.36
CA MET A 45 -7.12 0.24 2.54
C MET A 45 -7.46 -1.04 1.74
N MET A 46 -8.59 -1.09 1.04
CA MET A 46 -9.12 -2.33 0.44
C MET A 46 -8.91 -2.46 -1.07
N ILE A 47 -8.45 -1.41 -1.76
CA ILE A 47 -8.26 -1.47 -3.24
C ILE A 47 -6.85 -1.91 -3.65
N PHE A 48 -5.82 -1.57 -2.87
CA PHE A 48 -4.44 -1.98 -3.16
C PHE A 48 -3.90 -2.98 -2.14
N SER A 49 -3.12 -3.94 -2.61
CA SER A 49 -2.45 -4.92 -1.78
C SER A 49 -1.47 -4.26 -0.82
N LYS A 50 -1.22 -4.96 0.29
CA LYS A 50 -0.10 -4.62 1.18
C LYS A 50 1.24 -4.62 0.43
N SER A 51 1.38 -5.49 -0.58
CA SER A 51 2.59 -5.56 -1.41
C SER A 51 2.81 -4.27 -2.20
N PHE A 52 1.79 -3.77 -2.91
CA PHE A 52 1.85 -2.48 -3.60
C PHE A 52 2.19 -1.35 -2.62
N GLY A 53 1.46 -1.30 -1.50
CA GLY A 53 1.69 -0.31 -0.47
C GLY A 53 3.11 -0.33 0.12
N TYR A 54 3.75 -1.49 0.24
CA TYR A 54 5.12 -1.62 0.73
C TYR A 54 6.14 -1.25 -0.35
N ALA A 55 5.90 -1.63 -1.61
CA ALA A 55 6.74 -1.26 -2.74
C ALA A 55 6.82 0.27 -2.85
N LEU A 56 5.65 0.92 -2.93
CA LEU A 56 5.56 2.35 -3.15
C LEU A 56 6.22 3.14 -2.02
N ARG A 57 5.87 2.85 -0.76
CA ARG A 57 6.47 3.53 0.40
C ARG A 57 7.97 3.33 0.49
N GLY A 58 8.45 2.11 0.21
CA GLY A 58 9.88 1.83 0.21
C GLY A 58 10.63 2.61 -0.88
N ILE A 59 10.10 2.66 -2.10
CA ILE A 59 10.68 3.43 -3.21
C ILE A 59 10.70 4.93 -2.86
N LEU A 60 9.59 5.49 -2.39
CA LEU A 60 9.51 6.90 -2.02
C LEU A 60 10.50 7.26 -0.90
N TYR A 61 10.61 6.40 0.11
CA TYR A 61 11.58 6.61 1.18
C TYR A 61 13.02 6.57 0.67
N ILE A 62 13.36 5.61 -0.20
CA ILE A 62 14.67 5.55 -0.84
C ILE A 62 14.93 6.84 -1.63
N ALA A 63 13.94 7.32 -2.38
CA ALA A 63 14.08 8.54 -3.17
C ALA A 63 14.37 9.77 -2.29
N LEU A 64 13.60 9.96 -1.22
CA LEU A 64 13.79 11.06 -0.27
C LEU A 64 15.10 10.96 0.53
N SER A 65 15.62 9.75 0.70
CA SER A 65 16.88 9.51 1.42
C SER A 65 18.11 9.62 0.51
N SER A 66 17.92 9.52 -0.81
CA SER A 66 19.01 9.43 -1.79
C SER A 66 19.84 10.71 -1.90
N ASP A 67 19.25 11.87 -1.59
CA ASP A 67 19.98 13.15 -1.54
C ASP A 67 21.07 13.17 -0.45
N THR A 68 20.95 12.30 0.56
CA THR A 68 21.90 12.21 1.69
C THR A 68 22.76 10.94 1.66
N LYS A 69 22.33 9.90 0.94
CA LYS A 69 22.97 8.58 0.93
C LYS A 69 22.92 7.97 -0.45
N SER A 70 24.01 7.37 -0.91
CA SER A 70 24.02 6.64 -2.19
C SER A 70 23.18 5.36 -2.18
N ARG A 71 22.95 4.76 -1.01
CA ARG A 71 22.17 3.52 -0.82
C ARG A 71 21.52 3.51 0.56
N VAL A 72 20.36 2.86 0.66
CA VAL A 72 19.59 2.75 1.92
C VAL A 72 19.44 1.29 2.32
N HIS A 73 19.73 0.99 3.59
CA HIS A 73 19.63 -0.36 4.14
C HIS A 73 18.18 -0.80 4.35
N LEU A 74 17.87 -2.08 4.09
CA LEU A 74 16.52 -2.61 4.31
C LEU A 74 16.03 -2.43 5.75
N ASP A 75 16.94 -2.61 6.71
CA ASP A 75 16.65 -2.44 8.14
C ASP A 75 16.21 -1.00 8.47
N GLU A 76 16.93 -0.01 7.92
CA GLU A 76 16.59 1.41 8.05
C GLU A 76 15.22 1.72 7.44
N ILE A 77 14.95 1.23 6.22
CA ILE A 77 13.65 1.46 5.56
C ILE A 77 12.51 0.85 6.38
N ALA A 78 12.70 -0.38 6.89
CA ALA A 78 11.70 -1.09 7.66
C ALA A 78 11.39 -0.38 8.98
N GLU A 79 12.43 0.06 9.69
CA GLU A 79 12.30 0.79 10.95
C GLU A 79 11.61 2.15 10.73
N ARG A 80 12.10 2.94 9.77
CA ARG A 80 11.62 4.30 9.56
C ARG A 80 10.17 4.36 9.08
N LEU A 81 9.75 3.36 8.31
CA LEU A 81 8.37 3.24 7.85
C LEU A 81 7.48 2.41 8.79
N SER A 82 8.06 1.80 9.84
CA SER A 82 7.36 0.85 10.74
C SER A 82 6.74 -0.33 10.00
N LEU A 83 7.44 -0.86 8.98
CA LEU A 83 6.97 -1.95 8.13
C LEU A 83 7.64 -3.29 8.50
N PRO A 84 6.92 -4.43 8.37
CA PRO A 84 7.52 -5.75 8.58
C PRO A 84 8.67 -6.02 7.62
N ARG A 85 9.91 -6.00 8.14
CA ARG A 85 11.16 -6.14 7.39
C ARG A 85 11.16 -7.27 6.38
N HIS A 86 10.71 -8.47 6.78
CA HIS A 86 10.69 -9.65 5.92
C HIS A 86 9.82 -9.44 4.66
N PHE A 87 8.63 -8.86 4.84
CA PHE A 87 7.73 -8.59 3.72
C PHE A 87 8.23 -7.46 2.84
N LEU A 88 8.71 -6.36 3.45
CA LEU A 88 9.32 -5.26 2.72
C LEU A 88 10.49 -5.73 1.86
N GLY A 89 11.40 -6.54 2.43
CA GLY A 89 12.54 -7.09 1.71
C GLY A 89 12.14 -7.98 0.54
N LYS A 90 11.11 -8.82 0.71
CA LYS A 90 10.56 -9.64 -0.37
C LYS A 90 10.04 -8.77 -1.52
N VAL A 91 9.29 -7.70 -1.19
CA VAL A 91 8.69 -6.79 -2.17
C VAL A 91 9.77 -5.98 -2.89
N LEU A 92 10.67 -5.30 -2.18
CA LEU A 92 11.73 -4.48 -2.79
C LEU A 92 12.70 -5.33 -3.63
N LYS A 93 12.97 -6.57 -3.23
CA LYS A 93 13.73 -7.51 -4.07
C LYS A 93 13.01 -7.86 -5.36
N LYS A 94 11.68 -7.98 -5.35
CA LYS A 94 10.88 -8.22 -6.56
C LYS A 94 10.95 -7.00 -7.49
N VAL A 95 10.72 -5.80 -6.95
CA VAL A 95 10.84 -4.53 -7.69
C VAL A 95 12.24 -4.37 -8.29
N SER A 96 13.30 -4.70 -7.53
CA SER A 96 14.68 -4.60 -8.01
C SER A 96 15.01 -5.61 -9.12
N LYS A 97 14.48 -6.83 -9.05
CA LYS A 97 14.63 -7.83 -10.13
C LYS A 97 14.03 -7.37 -11.46
N GLU A 98 12.96 -6.59 -11.40
CA GLU A 98 12.28 -6.00 -12.57
C GLU A 98 12.98 -4.71 -13.06
N GLY A 99 14.13 -4.35 -12.49
CA GLY A 99 14.93 -3.20 -12.93
C GLY A 99 14.41 -1.84 -12.48
N ILE A 100 13.37 -1.77 -11.64
CA ILE A 100 12.83 -0.49 -11.14
C ILE A 100 13.68 0.08 -10.01
N LEU A 101 14.35 -0.77 -9.23
CA LEU A 101 15.26 -0.35 -8.16
C LEU A 101 16.63 -1.01 -8.32
N GLY A 102 17.69 -0.28 -7.99
CA GLY A 102 19.01 -0.85 -7.78
C GLY A 102 19.10 -1.58 -6.44
N SER A 103 19.89 -2.66 -6.39
CA SER A 103 20.22 -3.36 -5.15
C SER A 103 21.66 -3.86 -5.14
N THR A 104 22.36 -3.65 -4.03
CA THR A 104 23.72 -4.19 -3.79
C THR A 104 23.70 -5.05 -2.53
N LYS A 105 24.40 -6.19 -2.55
CA LYS A 105 24.56 -7.07 -1.38
C LYS A 105 25.81 -6.70 -0.55
N GLY A 106 25.85 -7.17 0.69
CA GLY A 106 27.00 -7.05 1.58
C GLY A 106 26.81 -6.01 2.70
N PRO A 107 27.81 -5.84 3.57
CA PRO A 107 27.74 -4.95 4.73
C PRO A 107 27.48 -3.48 4.38
N HIS A 108 27.88 -3.04 3.19
CA HIS A 108 27.64 -1.70 2.63
C HIS A 108 26.65 -1.74 1.46
N GLY A 109 25.83 -2.80 1.42
CA GLY A 109 24.77 -2.98 0.44
C GLY A 109 23.54 -2.12 0.75
N GLY A 110 22.47 -2.33 0.00
CA GLY A 110 21.23 -1.56 0.15
C GLY A 110 20.48 -1.40 -1.17
N PHE A 111 19.39 -0.66 -1.11
CA PHE A 111 18.59 -0.28 -2.27
C PHE A 111 18.88 1.17 -2.66
N TYR A 112 18.77 1.48 -3.95
CA TYR A 112 19.03 2.82 -4.49
C TYR A 112 18.19 3.08 -5.73
N LEU A 113 17.98 4.36 -6.06
CA LEU A 113 17.32 4.76 -7.30
C LEU A 113 18.20 4.46 -8.51
N ASN A 114 17.58 4.09 -9.62
CA ASN A 114 18.22 4.08 -10.93
C ASN A 114 17.44 5.03 -11.87
N ASP A 115 17.94 5.18 -13.10
CA ASP A 115 17.37 6.10 -14.09
C ASP A 115 15.88 5.84 -14.39
N ALA A 116 15.43 4.59 -14.23
CA ALA A 116 14.06 4.18 -14.48
C ALA A 116 13.13 4.41 -13.28
N THR A 117 13.65 4.47 -12.04
CA THR A 117 12.81 4.42 -10.83
C THR A 117 11.76 5.53 -10.82
N LEU A 118 12.16 6.79 -11.03
CA LEU A 118 11.26 7.92 -10.96
C LEU A 118 10.35 8.05 -12.18
N GLN A 119 10.76 7.46 -13.31
CA GLN A 119 9.97 7.43 -14.54
C GLN A 119 8.97 6.27 -14.60
N THR A 120 9.02 5.36 -13.63
CA THR A 120 8.18 4.17 -13.58
C THR A 120 6.71 4.57 -13.35
N PRO A 121 5.78 4.17 -14.24
CA PRO A 121 4.35 4.33 -14.01
C PRO A 121 3.85 3.49 -12.83
N LEU A 122 2.88 3.98 -12.06
CA LEU A 122 2.33 3.24 -10.91
C LEU A 122 1.67 1.92 -11.33
N ILE A 123 1.08 1.84 -12.52
CA ILE A 123 0.52 0.60 -13.06
C ILE A 123 1.58 -0.52 -13.13
N LYS A 124 2.84 -0.17 -13.40
CA LYS A 124 3.92 -1.15 -13.47
C LYS A 124 4.23 -1.76 -12.10
N LEU A 125 4.14 -0.96 -11.04
CA LEU A 125 4.30 -1.46 -9.68
C LEU A 125 3.16 -2.42 -9.29
N ILE A 126 1.93 -2.15 -9.71
CA ILE A 126 0.75 -3.01 -9.47
C ILE A 126 0.92 -4.38 -10.13
N GLU A 127 1.36 -4.40 -11.40
CA GLU A 127 1.67 -5.64 -12.11
C GLU A 127 2.70 -6.47 -11.35
N ILE A 128 3.79 -5.83 -10.91
CA ILE A 128 4.88 -6.47 -10.18
C ILE A 128 4.42 -6.94 -8.82
N THR A 129 3.54 -6.23 -8.11
CA THR A 129 3.05 -6.67 -6.80
C THR A 129 1.91 -7.68 -6.87
N SER A 130 1.66 -8.24 -8.06
CA SER A 130 0.75 -9.36 -8.35
C SER A 130 -0.74 -9.00 -8.26
N GLU A 131 -1.12 -7.92 -8.94
CA GLU A 131 -2.52 -7.43 -9.00
C GLU A 131 -3.01 -7.13 -10.42
N ALA A 132 -2.35 -7.62 -11.47
CA ALA A 132 -2.81 -7.40 -12.86
C ALA A 132 -4.27 -7.86 -13.07
N GLU A 133 -4.67 -8.96 -12.41
CA GLU A 133 -6.04 -9.48 -12.46
C GLU A 133 -7.11 -8.52 -11.92
N LEU A 134 -6.73 -7.44 -11.23
CA LEU A 134 -7.66 -6.46 -10.68
C LEU A 134 -8.47 -5.76 -11.78
N PHE A 135 -7.83 -5.49 -12.93
CA PHE A 135 -8.48 -4.85 -14.07
C PHE A 135 -9.28 -5.85 -14.92
N ASP A 136 -8.88 -7.12 -14.96
CA ASP A 136 -9.53 -8.13 -15.81
C ASP A 136 -10.61 -8.95 -15.09
N SER A 137 -10.66 -8.95 -13.75
CA SER A 137 -11.58 -9.81 -12.98
C SER A 137 -12.95 -9.19 -12.74
N CYS A 138 -14.02 -9.96 -12.87
CA CYS A 138 -15.36 -9.49 -12.49
C CYS A 138 -15.43 -9.17 -10.99
N VAL A 139 -15.92 -7.99 -10.61
CA VAL A 139 -16.11 -7.57 -9.21
C VAL A 139 -17.07 -8.51 -8.45
N LEU A 140 -18.04 -9.10 -9.16
CA LEU A 140 -18.95 -10.13 -8.61
C LEU A 140 -18.37 -11.55 -8.67
N ARG A 141 -17.13 -11.73 -9.15
CA ARG A 141 -16.42 -13.01 -9.28
C ARG A 141 -17.12 -14.04 -10.16
N PHE A 142 -17.88 -13.59 -11.15
CA PHE A 142 -18.49 -14.48 -12.15
C PHE A 142 -17.42 -14.96 -13.14
N ARG A 143 -17.24 -16.28 -13.23
CA ARG A 143 -16.17 -16.92 -14.02
C ARG A 143 -16.24 -16.62 -15.53
N LYS A 144 -17.42 -16.31 -16.06
CA LYS A 144 -17.64 -16.07 -17.51
C LYS A 144 -17.96 -14.61 -17.82
N CYS A 145 -17.79 -13.68 -16.88
CA CYS A 145 -18.14 -12.28 -17.13
C CYS A 145 -17.10 -11.61 -18.05
N ASN A 146 -17.55 -11.11 -19.18
CA ASN A 146 -16.78 -10.34 -20.16
C ASN A 146 -17.75 -9.57 -21.08
N SER A 147 -17.23 -8.82 -22.06
CA SER A 147 -18.05 -8.00 -22.95
C SER A 147 -19.07 -8.81 -23.78
N ASN A 148 -18.84 -10.12 -23.99
CA ASN A 148 -19.76 -11.03 -24.69
C ASN A 148 -20.75 -11.74 -23.75
N ASN A 149 -20.48 -11.75 -22.45
CA ASN A 149 -21.36 -12.33 -21.43
C ASN A 149 -21.36 -11.41 -20.18
N PRO A 150 -21.94 -10.21 -20.28
CA PRO A 150 -21.84 -9.20 -19.24
C PRO A 150 -22.69 -9.56 -18.02
N CYS A 151 -22.13 -9.39 -16.82
CA CYS A 151 -22.93 -9.37 -15.61
C CYS A 151 -23.74 -8.06 -15.50
N PRO A 152 -24.75 -7.96 -14.61
CA PRO A 152 -25.57 -6.75 -14.47
C PRO A 152 -24.79 -5.47 -14.17
N LEU A 153 -23.58 -5.57 -13.60
CA LEU A 153 -22.71 -4.43 -13.28
C LEU A 153 -21.54 -4.26 -14.28
N HIS A 154 -21.46 -5.06 -15.35
CA HIS A 154 -20.25 -5.17 -16.17
C HIS A 154 -19.79 -3.82 -16.74
N TYR A 155 -20.63 -3.15 -17.52
CA TYR A 155 -20.25 -1.90 -18.19
C TYR A 155 -20.03 -0.74 -17.22
N GLN A 156 -20.80 -0.69 -16.12
CA GLN A 156 -20.60 0.32 -15.07
C GLN A 156 -19.22 0.20 -14.42
N ILE A 157 -18.81 -1.03 -14.11
CA ILE A 157 -17.52 -1.33 -13.49
C ILE A 157 -16.37 -1.24 -14.49
N GLU A 158 -16.58 -1.64 -15.75
CA GLU A 158 -15.59 -1.56 -16.82
C GLU A 158 -15.12 -0.12 -17.04
N SER A 159 -16.06 0.84 -17.12
CA SER A 159 -15.71 2.25 -17.23
C SER A 159 -14.88 2.75 -16.05
N ILE A 160 -15.25 2.39 -14.82
CA ILE A 160 -14.52 2.80 -13.61
C ILE A 160 -13.12 2.20 -13.58
N LYS A 161 -12.99 0.91 -13.94
CA LYS A 161 -11.68 0.24 -14.04
C LYS A 161 -10.78 0.89 -15.06
N LYS A 162 -11.33 1.28 -16.21
CA LYS A 162 -10.58 1.98 -17.26
C LYS A 162 -10.06 3.32 -16.75
N GLU A 163 -10.90 4.12 -16.09
CA GLU A 163 -10.48 5.40 -15.51
C GLU A 163 -9.35 5.22 -14.47
N TRP A 164 -9.51 4.25 -13.57
CA TRP A 164 -8.47 3.92 -12.59
C TRP A 164 -7.17 3.48 -13.24
N HIS A 165 -7.25 2.61 -14.24
CA HIS A 165 -6.11 2.15 -15.01
C HIS A 165 -5.38 3.34 -15.66
N ASP A 166 -6.11 4.23 -16.31
CA ASP A 166 -5.55 5.40 -17.00
C ASP A 166 -4.84 6.36 -16.02
N ILE A 167 -5.40 6.59 -14.83
CA ILE A 167 -4.75 7.36 -13.76
C ILE A 167 -3.42 6.72 -13.35
N LEU A 168 -3.41 5.40 -13.11
CA LEU A 168 -2.23 4.67 -12.65
C LEU A 168 -1.16 4.51 -13.74
N ALA A 169 -1.57 4.43 -15.01
CA ALA A 169 -0.68 4.41 -16.16
C ALA A 169 -0.07 5.79 -16.46
N GLY A 170 -0.84 6.86 -16.24
CA GLY A 170 -0.39 8.24 -16.43
C GLY A 170 0.45 8.81 -15.28
N THR A 171 0.34 8.25 -14.08
CA THR A 171 1.08 8.73 -12.90
C THR A 171 2.40 7.98 -12.74
N LYS A 172 3.51 8.70 -12.64
CA LYS A 172 4.84 8.13 -12.36
C LYS A 172 5.18 8.21 -10.88
N VAL A 173 6.10 7.36 -10.42
CA VAL A 173 6.62 7.39 -9.05
C VAL A 173 7.15 8.79 -8.69
N GLY A 174 7.90 9.43 -9.59
CA GLY A 174 8.45 10.77 -9.36
C GLY A 174 7.40 11.87 -9.21
N ASP A 175 6.20 11.69 -9.77
CA ASP A 175 5.11 12.67 -9.62
C ASP A 175 4.62 12.76 -8.18
N LEU A 176 4.77 11.68 -7.40
CA LEU A 176 4.39 11.65 -6.00
C LEU A 176 5.35 12.42 -5.08
N LEU A 177 6.54 12.78 -5.57
CA LEU A 177 7.54 13.55 -4.82
C LEU A 177 7.35 15.07 -4.98
N LYS A 178 6.52 15.52 -5.93
CA LYS A 178 6.36 16.96 -6.24
C LYS A 178 5.61 17.75 -5.15
N ASN A 179 4.98 17.07 -4.20
CA ASN A 179 4.24 17.67 -3.09
C ASN A 179 4.98 17.48 -1.75
N ASP A 180 6.29 17.71 -1.74
CA ASP A 180 7.13 17.63 -0.55
C ASP A 180 6.64 18.63 0.52
N THR A 181 5.83 18.10 1.43
CA THR A 181 5.55 18.77 2.69
C THR A 181 6.59 18.31 3.71
N PRO A 182 7.01 19.16 4.67
CA PRO A 182 8.02 18.82 5.68
C PRO A 182 7.76 17.51 6.46
N ASP A 183 6.51 17.02 6.45
CA ASP A 183 6.05 15.82 7.14
C ASP A 183 5.68 14.66 6.20
N PHE A 184 6.04 14.70 4.91
CA PHE A 184 5.64 13.66 3.96
C PHE A 184 6.10 12.26 4.38
N ILE A 185 7.31 12.12 4.94
CA ILE A 185 7.79 10.84 5.51
C ILE A 185 6.89 10.34 6.64
N LYS A 186 6.36 11.23 7.49
CA LYS A 186 5.40 10.84 8.53
C LYS A 186 4.07 10.39 7.94
N SER A 187 3.64 10.97 6.81
CA SER A 187 2.39 10.60 6.14
C SER A 187 2.45 9.22 5.45
N ILE A 188 3.64 8.76 5.07
CA ILE A 188 3.85 7.46 4.41
C ILE A 188 4.28 6.35 5.37
N SER A 189 4.63 6.67 6.62
CA SER A 189 4.84 5.66 7.66
C SER A 189 3.49 5.16 8.20
N THR A 190 3.45 3.96 8.79
CA THR A 190 2.22 3.41 9.39
C THR A 190 2.05 3.76 10.87
N LEU A 191 2.69 4.85 11.34
CA LEU A 191 2.61 5.32 12.72
C LEU A 191 1.37 6.19 12.96
#